data_AF-A0A3D5I1Z7-F1
#
_entry.id   AF-A0A3D5I1Z7-F1
#
_cell.length_a   1.000
_cell.length_b   1.000
_cell.length_c   1.000
_cell.angle_alpha   90.00
_cell.angle_beta   90.00
_cell.angle_gamma   90.00
#
_symmetry.space_group_name_H-M   'P 1'
#
loop_
_entity.id
_entity.type
_entity.pdbx_description
1 polymer ?
#
loop_
_entity_poly.entity_id
_entity_poly.type
_entity_poly.pdbx_seq_one_letter_code
_entity_poly.pdbx_strand_id
1 'polypeptide(L)'
;SSNPNLQNIPVRTAYSRQIRKAFLPQQDWTLLSADYSQIELRILTHLCGEEALVEAYNSGDDVHALTARLLLDKSEVSDEERRLGKTINFGVIYGMGAQRFARATGVSQAEAKEFLSRYKQRYPKVFAFLEWQERLALSRGYVETLMG
;
A
#
# COMPACT_ATOMS: atom_id res chain seq x y z
N SER A 1 10.00 -4.85 -18.37
CA SER A 1 9.96 -6.18 -19.02
C SER A 1 9.33 -6.03 -20.39
N SER A 2 10.02 -6.43 -21.45
CA SER A 2 9.56 -6.28 -22.85
C SER A 2 9.90 -7.53 -23.66
N ASN A 3 8.97 -7.94 -24.53
CA ASN A 3 9.08 -9.05 -25.48
C ASN A 3 9.66 -10.37 -24.90
N PRO A 4 8.94 -11.08 -24.00
CA PRO A 4 7.59 -10.80 -23.50
C PRO A 4 7.57 -9.97 -22.20
N ASN A 5 6.43 -9.32 -21.92
CA ASN A 5 6.21 -8.65 -20.63
C ASN A 5 5.74 -9.66 -19.57
N LEU A 6 6.68 -10.11 -18.73
CA LEU A 6 6.43 -11.07 -17.65
C LEU A 6 5.85 -10.43 -16.38
N GLN A 7 5.91 -9.10 -16.25
CA GLN A 7 5.37 -8.40 -15.06
C GLN A 7 3.84 -8.41 -15.04
N ASN A 8 3.21 -8.43 -16.21
CA ASN A 8 1.75 -8.34 -16.35
C ASN A 8 1.04 -9.70 -16.42
N ILE A 9 1.72 -10.80 -16.11
CA ILE A 9 1.07 -12.12 -16.09
C ILE A 9 0.01 -12.15 -14.98
N PRO A 10 -1.28 -12.35 -15.31
CA PRO A 10 -2.36 -12.16 -14.35
C PRO A 10 -2.31 -13.18 -13.19
N VAL A 11 -2.84 -12.80 -12.03
CA VAL A 11 -2.76 -13.61 -10.78
C VAL A 11 -4.08 -13.80 -10.03
N ARG A 12 -5.11 -13.00 -10.34
CA ARG A 12 -6.27 -12.85 -9.44
C ARG A 12 -7.31 -13.97 -9.56
N THR A 13 -7.48 -14.55 -10.75
CA THR A 13 -8.49 -15.60 -11.01
C THR A 13 -7.88 -16.99 -10.96
N ALA A 14 -8.71 -18.02 -10.73
CA ALA A 14 -8.27 -19.42 -10.82
C ALA A 14 -7.63 -19.73 -12.18
N TYR A 15 -8.26 -19.26 -13.26
CA TYR A 15 -7.71 -19.37 -14.62
C TYR A 15 -6.34 -18.69 -14.75
N SER A 16 -6.19 -17.46 -14.26
CA SER A 16 -4.90 -16.77 -14.34
C SER A 16 -3.77 -17.45 -13.56
N ARG A 17 -4.11 -18.10 -12.43
CA ARG A 17 -3.14 -18.89 -11.66
C ARG A 17 -2.65 -20.11 -12.45
N GLN A 18 -3.46 -20.66 -13.37
CA GLN A 18 -3.02 -21.75 -14.24
C GLN A 18 -1.96 -21.29 -15.25
N ILE A 19 -2.04 -20.06 -15.76
CA ILE A 19 -1.06 -19.50 -16.71
C ILE A 19 0.34 -19.49 -16.07
N ARG A 20 0.45 -19.10 -14.79
CA ARG A 20 1.75 -19.11 -14.09
C ARG A 20 2.32 -20.52 -13.89
N LYS A 21 1.48 -21.56 -13.86
CA LYS A 21 1.97 -22.95 -13.76
C LYS A 21 2.71 -23.42 -15.01
N ALA A 22 2.63 -22.67 -16.13
CA ALA A 22 3.43 -22.95 -17.32
C ALA A 22 4.91 -22.55 -17.16
N PHE A 23 5.26 -21.77 -16.13
CA PHE A 23 6.64 -21.40 -15.82
C PHE A 23 7.26 -22.49 -14.95
N LEU A 24 7.90 -23.45 -15.61
CA LEU A 24 8.51 -24.61 -14.96
C LEU A 24 10.03 -24.41 -14.83
N PRO A 25 10.65 -24.87 -13.74
CA PRO A 25 12.10 -24.96 -13.67
C PRO A 25 12.61 -26.02 -14.65
N GLN A 26 13.92 -26.02 -14.91
CA GLN A 26 14.57 -27.10 -15.63
C GLN A 26 14.48 -28.43 -14.86
N GLN A 27 14.76 -29.54 -15.54
CA GLN A 27 14.87 -30.84 -14.87
C GLN A 27 15.92 -30.77 -13.75
N ASP A 28 15.61 -31.34 -12.60
CA ASP A 28 16.43 -31.33 -11.38
C ASP A 28 16.64 -29.94 -10.74
N TRP A 29 15.89 -28.92 -11.18
CA TRP A 29 15.90 -27.58 -10.59
C TRP A 29 14.60 -27.27 -9.85
N THR A 30 14.68 -26.31 -8.92
CA THR A 30 13.51 -25.77 -8.20
C THR A 30 13.38 -24.28 -8.48
N LEU A 31 12.16 -23.82 -8.78
CA LEU A 31 11.87 -22.40 -8.91
C LEU A 31 11.60 -21.79 -7.52
N LEU A 32 12.45 -20.85 -7.10
CA LEU A 32 12.28 -20.10 -5.86
C LEU A 32 11.75 -18.69 -6.15
N SER A 33 10.76 -18.27 -5.36
CA SER A 33 10.19 -16.91 -5.43
C SER A 33 10.37 -16.22 -4.09
N ALA A 34 10.98 -15.05 -4.09
CA ALA A 34 11.08 -14.16 -2.95
C ALA A 34 10.46 -12.81 -3.31
N ASP A 35 9.57 -12.31 -2.45
CA ASP A 35 8.84 -11.06 -2.64
C ASP A 35 8.99 -10.20 -1.39
N TYR A 36 9.29 -8.92 -1.57
CA TYR A 36 9.40 -8.01 -0.42
C TYR A 36 8.01 -7.73 0.15
N SER A 37 7.79 -8.14 1.40
CA SER A 37 6.53 -7.87 2.10
C SER A 37 6.31 -6.37 2.29
N GLN A 38 5.32 -5.83 1.57
CA GLN A 38 4.82 -4.45 1.72
C GLN A 38 5.90 -3.37 1.49
N ILE A 39 6.80 -3.60 0.52
CA ILE A 39 8.00 -2.76 0.32
C ILE A 39 7.71 -1.26 0.22
N GLU A 40 6.67 -0.86 -0.52
CA GLU A 40 6.32 0.55 -0.70
C GLU A 40 5.92 1.24 0.59
N LEU A 41 5.14 0.56 1.45
CA LEU A 41 4.77 1.10 2.75
C LEU A 41 5.96 1.15 3.69
N ARG A 42 6.85 0.14 3.66
CA ARG A 42 8.10 0.18 4.44
C ARG A 42 9.00 1.34 4.03
N ILE A 43 9.11 1.60 2.73
CA ILE A 43 9.84 2.76 2.20
C ILE A 43 9.17 4.06 2.66
N LEU A 44 7.85 4.19 2.54
CA LEU A 44 7.13 5.36 3.05
C LEU A 44 7.40 5.57 4.54
N THR A 45 7.25 4.52 5.35
CA THR A 45 7.50 4.56 6.80
C THR A 45 8.92 4.99 7.12
N HIS A 46 9.91 4.49 6.36
CA HIS A 46 11.30 4.90 6.51
C HIS A 46 11.50 6.39 6.18
N LEU A 47 10.90 6.87 5.09
CA LEU A 47 11.03 8.25 4.63
C LEU A 47 10.31 9.26 5.53
N CYS A 48 9.12 8.92 6.05
CA CYS A 48 8.34 9.82 6.88
C CYS A 48 8.60 9.68 8.38
N GLY A 49 9.14 8.55 8.84
CA GLY A 49 9.44 8.29 10.24
C GLY A 49 8.21 8.26 11.16
N GLU A 50 7.06 7.80 10.65
CA GLU A 50 5.81 7.67 11.42
C GLU A 50 5.92 6.54 12.46
N GLU A 51 5.92 6.91 13.74
CA GLU A 51 6.20 6.02 14.87
C GLU A 51 5.24 4.83 14.91
N ALA A 52 3.94 5.08 14.70
CA ALA A 52 2.94 4.02 14.73
C ALA A 52 3.19 2.96 13.65
N LEU A 53 3.69 3.36 12.47
CA LEU A 53 4.04 2.43 11.39
C LEU A 53 5.38 1.73 11.67
N VAL A 54 6.38 2.45 12.20
CA VAL A 54 7.67 1.87 12.59
C VAL A 54 7.46 0.79 13.65
N GLU A 55 6.67 1.07 14.69
CA GLU A 55 6.35 0.12 15.76
C GLU A 55 5.59 -1.09 15.23
N ALA A 56 4.59 -0.88 14.36
CA ALA A 56 3.85 -1.97 13.73
C ALA A 56 4.79 -2.91 12.95
N TYR A 57 5.72 -2.35 12.17
CA TYR A 57 6.69 -3.16 11.43
C TYR A 57 7.70 -3.89 12.32
N ASN A 58 8.14 -3.26 13.42
CA ASN A 58 9.10 -3.85 14.36
C ASN A 58 8.47 -4.95 15.23
N SER A 59 7.20 -4.82 15.58
CA SER A 59 6.45 -5.82 16.35
C SER A 59 5.87 -6.95 15.49
N GLY A 60 5.94 -6.84 14.17
CA GLY A 60 5.36 -7.81 13.23
C GLY A 60 3.84 -7.69 13.09
N ASP A 61 3.25 -6.58 13.51
CA ASP A 61 1.83 -6.30 13.34
C ASP A 61 1.45 -6.12 11.86
N ASP A 62 0.20 -6.44 11.53
CA ASP A 62 -0.30 -6.27 10.17
C ASP A 62 -0.72 -4.81 9.95
N VAL A 63 0.12 -4.03 9.26
CA VAL A 63 -0.12 -2.61 8.99
C VAL A 63 -1.46 -2.33 8.28
N HIS A 64 -1.96 -3.24 7.44
CA HIS A 64 -3.27 -3.05 6.82
C HIS A 64 -4.40 -3.26 7.83
N ALA A 65 -4.29 -4.27 8.70
CA ALA A 65 -5.24 -4.50 9.77
C ALA A 65 -5.18 -3.38 10.82
N LEU A 66 -3.98 -2.94 11.21
CA LEU A 66 -3.77 -1.79 12.09
C LEU A 66 -4.48 -0.54 11.55
N THR A 67 -4.24 -0.18 10.28
CA THR A 67 -4.93 0.94 9.66
C THR A 67 -6.45 0.73 9.69
N ALA A 68 -6.96 -0.45 9.37
CA ALA A 68 -8.40 -0.72 9.43
C ALA A 68 -8.99 -0.57 10.84
N ARG A 69 -8.30 -1.11 11.86
CA ARG A 69 -8.66 -0.98 13.29
C ARG A 69 -8.78 0.47 13.71
N LEU A 70 -7.80 1.28 13.30
CA LEU A 70 -7.74 2.71 13.62
C LEU A 70 -8.85 3.51 12.93
N LEU A 71 -9.22 3.15 11.70
CA LEU A 71 -10.27 3.84 10.94
C LEU A 71 -11.67 3.49 11.42
N LEU A 72 -11.89 2.21 11.74
CA LEU A 72 -13.17 1.67 12.17
C LEU A 72 -13.39 1.76 13.68
N ASP A 73 -12.36 2.14 14.43
CA ASP A 73 -12.33 2.15 15.90
C ASP A 73 -12.67 0.76 16.49
N LYS A 74 -11.92 -0.26 16.05
CA LYS A 74 -12.12 -1.67 16.42
C LYS A 74 -10.82 -2.32 16.87
N SER A 75 -10.92 -3.27 17.80
CA SER A 75 -9.79 -4.12 18.24
C SER A 75 -9.46 -5.24 17.26
N GLU A 76 -10.47 -5.75 16.55
CA GLU A 76 -10.36 -6.81 15.55
C GLU A 76 -11.07 -6.40 14.27
N VAL A 77 -10.55 -6.86 13.14
CA VAL A 77 -11.07 -6.56 11.80
C VAL A 77 -11.13 -7.82 10.97
N SER A 78 -12.20 -7.94 10.19
CA SER A 78 -12.40 -8.96 9.17
C SER A 78 -11.45 -8.78 7.97
N ASP A 79 -11.35 -9.79 7.11
CA ASP A 79 -10.57 -9.70 5.87
C ASP A 79 -11.04 -8.57 4.93
N GLU A 80 -12.35 -8.29 4.92
CA GLU A 80 -12.92 -7.19 4.14
C GLU A 80 -12.51 -5.82 4.70
N GLU A 81 -12.55 -5.66 6.01
CA GLU A 81 -12.11 -4.44 6.69
C GLU A 81 -10.60 -4.24 6.55
N ARG A 82 -9.81 -5.31 6.67
CA ARG A 82 -8.38 -5.29 6.37
C ARG A 82 -8.12 -4.86 4.93
N ARG A 83 -8.95 -5.28 3.97
CA ARG A 83 -8.86 -4.85 2.57
C ARG A 83 -9.15 -3.36 2.41
N LEU A 84 -10.05 -2.78 3.21
CA LEU A 84 -10.26 -1.33 3.29
C LEU A 84 -8.99 -0.62 3.79
N GLY A 85 -8.38 -1.10 4.87
CA GLY A 85 -7.10 -0.59 5.39
C GLY A 85 -5.96 -0.71 4.37
N LYS A 86 -5.91 -1.79 3.58
CA LYS A 86 -4.98 -1.91 2.46
C LYS A 86 -5.25 -0.85 1.38
N THR A 87 -6.50 -0.67 1.00
CA THR A 87 -6.90 0.23 -0.09
C THR A 87 -6.57 1.68 0.24
N ILE A 88 -6.77 2.13 1.48
CA ILE A 88 -6.44 3.50 1.89
C ILE A 88 -4.94 3.72 2.02
N ASN A 89 -4.19 2.74 2.57
CA ASN A 89 -2.73 2.83 2.68
C ASN A 89 -2.08 3.10 1.31
N PHE A 90 -2.41 2.27 0.30
CA PHE A 90 -1.92 2.51 -1.06
C PHE A 90 -2.57 3.73 -1.71
N GLY A 91 -3.85 3.98 -1.43
CA GLY A 91 -4.55 5.16 -1.92
C GLY A 91 -3.80 6.44 -1.57
N VAL A 92 -3.42 6.61 -0.30
CA VAL A 92 -2.74 7.82 0.18
C VAL A 92 -1.34 7.96 -0.44
N ILE A 93 -0.57 6.87 -0.53
CA ILE A 93 0.74 6.87 -1.23
C ILE A 93 0.59 7.43 -2.66
N TYR A 94 -0.49 7.09 -3.35
CA TYR A 94 -0.74 7.48 -4.75
C TYR A 94 -1.64 8.72 -4.90
N GLY A 95 -1.83 9.53 -3.86
CA GLY A 95 -2.62 10.77 -3.95
C GLY A 95 -4.12 10.54 -4.20
N MET A 96 -4.68 9.44 -3.70
CA MET A 96 -6.09 9.11 -3.83
C MET A 96 -6.94 9.99 -2.89
N GLY A 97 -7.76 10.86 -3.46
CA GLY A 97 -8.77 11.61 -2.70
C GLY A 97 -10.01 10.78 -2.34
N ALA A 98 -10.87 11.33 -1.48
CA ALA A 98 -12.06 10.67 -0.92
C ALA A 98 -13.00 10.08 -1.98
N GLN A 99 -13.21 10.76 -3.09
CA GLN A 99 -14.10 10.29 -4.16
C GLN A 99 -13.58 9.01 -4.83
N ARG A 100 -12.27 8.92 -5.09
CA ARG A 100 -11.65 7.72 -5.66
C ARG A 100 -11.65 6.58 -4.65
N PHE A 101 -11.39 6.90 -3.38
CA PHE A 101 -11.43 5.93 -2.30
C PHE A 101 -12.83 5.31 -2.14
N ALA A 102 -13.88 6.14 -2.05
CA ALA A 102 -15.28 5.70 -1.99
C ALA A 102 -15.64 4.73 -3.13
N ARG A 103 -15.24 5.06 -4.37
CA ARG A 103 -15.47 4.19 -5.53
C ARG A 103 -14.71 2.85 -5.44
N ALA A 104 -13.51 2.85 -4.86
CA ALA A 104 -12.68 1.66 -4.76
C ALA A 104 -13.13 0.70 -3.66
N THR A 105 -13.73 1.22 -2.58
CA THR A 105 -14.15 0.45 -1.41
C THR A 105 -15.65 0.23 -1.30
N GLY A 106 -16.46 0.98 -2.06
CA GLY A 106 -17.93 0.88 -2.02
C GLY A 106 -18.59 1.66 -0.88
N VAL A 107 -17.82 2.34 -0.03
CA VAL A 107 -18.34 3.19 1.06
C VAL A 107 -18.88 4.52 0.52
N SER A 108 -19.71 5.21 1.30
CA SER A 108 -20.22 6.52 0.92
C SER A 108 -19.09 7.56 0.83
N GLN A 109 -19.31 8.65 0.08
CA GLN A 109 -18.33 9.75 0.04
C GLN A 109 -18.12 10.41 1.41
N ALA A 110 -19.13 10.42 2.27
CA ALA A 110 -19.03 10.97 3.61
C ALA A 110 -18.10 10.10 4.48
N GLU A 111 -18.30 8.78 4.48
CA GLU A 111 -17.42 7.83 5.17
C GLU A 111 -15.99 7.88 4.62
N ALA A 112 -15.82 7.98 3.30
CA ALA A 112 -14.50 8.10 2.70
C ALA A 112 -13.73 9.35 3.16
N LYS A 113 -14.43 10.49 3.31
CA LYS A 113 -13.83 11.73 3.86
C LYS A 113 -13.45 11.55 5.32
N GLU A 114 -14.34 10.93 6.11
CA GLU A 114 -14.09 10.65 7.52
C GLU A 114 -12.88 9.72 7.70
N PHE A 115 -12.79 8.65 6.92
CA PHE A 115 -11.65 7.74 6.96
C PHE A 115 -10.35 8.43 6.57
N LEU A 116 -10.33 9.28 5.55
CA LEU A 116 -9.14 10.06 5.22
C LEU A 116 -8.76 11.05 6.32
N SER A 117 -9.74 11.68 6.97
CA SER A 117 -9.51 12.57 8.11
C SER A 117 -8.87 11.83 9.28
N ARG A 118 -9.44 10.68 9.68
CA ARG A 118 -8.88 9.80 10.72
C ARG A 118 -7.48 9.31 10.37
N TYR A 119 -7.27 8.91 9.11
CA TYR A 119 -5.96 8.48 8.61
C TYR A 119 -4.93 9.60 8.75
N LYS A 120 -5.28 10.84 8.39
CA LYS A 120 -4.40 12.02 8.54
C LYS A 120 -4.10 12.35 9.99
N GLN A 121 -5.10 12.26 10.87
CA GLN A 121 -4.90 12.47 12.30
C GLN A 121 -3.99 11.42 12.92
N ARG A 122 -4.10 10.17 12.46
CA ARG A 122 -3.37 9.05 13.05
C ARG A 122 -1.95 8.90 12.50
N TYR A 123 -1.71 9.33 11.27
CA TYR A 123 -0.39 9.30 10.63
C TYR A 123 0.05 10.70 10.15
N PRO A 124 0.19 11.67 11.06
CA PRO A 124 0.48 13.06 10.69
C PRO A 124 1.80 13.20 9.93
N LYS A 125 2.81 12.36 10.21
CA LYS A 125 4.12 12.47 9.54
C LYS A 125 4.07 11.97 8.10
N VAL A 126 3.20 11.02 7.78
CA VAL A 126 2.94 10.61 6.39
C VAL A 126 2.48 11.81 5.58
N PHE A 127 1.50 12.58 6.06
CA PHE A 127 1.00 13.74 5.33
C PHE A 127 2.00 14.89 5.30
N ALA A 128 2.72 15.14 6.40
CA ALA A 128 3.77 16.15 6.42
C ALA A 128 4.86 15.85 5.37
N PHE A 129 5.24 14.57 5.23
CA PHE A 129 6.17 14.11 4.20
C PHE A 129 5.61 14.33 2.79
N LEU A 130 4.37 13.92 2.51
CA LEU A 130 3.74 14.08 1.19
C LEU A 130 3.60 15.56 0.80
N GLU A 131 3.14 16.41 1.72
CA GLU A 131 3.03 17.86 1.52
C GLU A 131 4.42 18.51 1.29
N TRP A 132 5.46 18.01 1.95
CA TRP A 132 6.83 18.45 1.72
C TRP A 132 7.36 18.03 0.34
N GLN A 133 7.09 16.80 -0.10
CA GLN A 133 7.44 16.32 -1.43
C GLN A 133 6.76 17.14 -2.53
N GLU A 134 5.49 17.51 -2.36
CA GLU A 134 4.78 18.39 -3.29
C GLU A 134 5.47 19.77 -3.40
N ARG A 135 5.84 20.38 -2.26
CA ARG A 135 6.57 21.66 -2.26
C ARG A 135 7.96 21.55 -2.92
N LEU A 136 8.68 20.44 -2.71
CA LEU A 136 9.95 20.20 -3.38
C LEU A 136 9.78 20.08 -4.90
N ALA A 137 8.77 19.32 -5.35
CA ALA A 137 8.47 19.18 -6.77
C ALA A 137 8.16 20.53 -7.42
N LEU A 138 7.36 21.38 -6.76
CA LEU A 138 7.02 22.72 -7.26
C LEU A 138 8.21 23.68 -7.28
N SER A 139 9.11 23.60 -6.29
CA SER A 139 10.25 24.52 -6.18
C SER A 139 11.45 24.11 -7.02
N ARG A 140 11.70 22.81 -7.19
CA ARG A 140 12.88 22.27 -7.88
C ARG A 140 12.57 21.74 -9.28
N GLY A 141 11.31 21.39 -9.56
CA GLY A 141 10.88 20.75 -10.81
C GLY A 141 11.13 19.24 -10.85
N TYR A 142 11.62 18.63 -9.76
CA TYR A 142 11.87 17.19 -9.66
C TYR A 142 11.76 16.70 -8.19
N VAL A 143 11.72 15.38 -8.02
CA VAL A 143 11.84 14.68 -6.73
C VAL A 143 12.94 13.63 -6.83
N GLU A 144 13.50 13.23 -5.71
CA GLU A 144 14.60 12.26 -5.62
C GLU A 144 14.15 10.99 -4.93
N THR A 145 14.84 9.89 -5.21
CA THR A 145 14.69 8.64 -4.46
C THR A 145 15.63 8.63 -3.25
N LEU A 146 15.66 7.53 -2.48
CA LEU A 146 16.66 7.35 -1.42
C LEU A 146 18.11 7.47 -1.93
N MET A 147 18.35 7.22 -3.21
CA MET A 147 19.69 7.21 -3.80
C MET A 147 20.02 8.50 -4.57
N GLY A 148 19.17 9.53 -4.47
CA GLY A 148 19.16 10.69 -5.38
C GLY A 148 18.33 10.41 -6.62
#